data_AF-A0A1E7XYC6-F1
#
_entry.id   AF-A0A1E7XYC6-F1
#
_cell.length_a   1.000
_cell.length_b   1.000
_cell.length_c   1.000
_cell.angle_alpha   90.00
_cell.angle_beta   90.00
_cell.angle_gamma   90.00
#
_symmetry.space_group_name_H-M   'P 1'
#
loop_
_entity.id
_entity.type
_entity.pdbx_description
1 polymer ?
#
loop_
_entity_poly.entity_id
_entity_poly.type
_entity_poly.pdbx_seq_one_letter_code
_entity_poly.pdbx_strand_id
1 'polypeptide(L)' 'MRFRFRTPSSRKSIAARTKGRATRAVKKAVVPGYGRKGMGWAKNPEKAAKTAVHHRTTRSIFR' A
#
# COMPACT_ATOMS: atom_id res chain seq x y z
N MET A 1 1.66 -16.11 8.65
CA MET A 1 2.68 -15.36 7.86
C MET A 1 3.29 -16.29 6.83
N ARG A 2 3.54 -15.83 5.60
CA ARG A 2 4.11 -16.65 4.51
C ARG A 2 5.48 -16.04 4.17
N PHE A 3 6.57 -16.66 4.62
CA PHE A 3 7.95 -16.16 4.48
C PHE A 3 8.50 -16.40 3.08
N ARG A 4 8.00 -15.70 2.05
CA ARG A 4 8.51 -15.81 0.67
C ARG A 4 8.32 -14.52 -0.12
N PHE A 5 8.96 -14.46 -1.29
CA PHE A 5 8.74 -13.40 -2.27
C PHE A 5 7.26 -13.29 -2.66
N ARG A 6 6.78 -12.05 -2.77
CA ARG A 6 5.44 -11.78 -3.31
C ARG A 6 5.40 -12.21 -4.78
N THR A 7 4.46 -13.08 -5.14
CA THR A 7 4.26 -13.47 -6.54
C THR A 7 3.92 -12.22 -7.37
N PRO A 8 4.73 -11.89 -8.39
CA PRO A 8 4.43 -10.77 -9.28
C PRO A 8 3.20 -11.10 -10.14
N SER A 9 2.49 -10.07 -10.56
CA SER A 9 1.40 -10.22 -11.53
C SER A 9 1.36 -9.00 -12.45
N SER A 10 1.58 -9.22 -13.74
CA SER A 10 1.62 -8.17 -14.79
C SER A 10 0.33 -7.36 -14.85
N ARG A 11 -0.82 -8.02 -14.84
CA ARG A 11 -2.15 -7.37 -14.85
C ARG A 11 -2.35 -6.40 -13.68
N LYS A 12 -1.97 -6.78 -12.46
CA LYS A 12 -2.10 -5.88 -11.28
C LYS A 12 -1.12 -4.72 -11.35
N SER A 13 0.07 -4.92 -11.90
CA SER A 13 1.06 -3.85 -12.09
C SER A 13 0.54 -2.77 -13.05
N ILE A 14 0.01 -3.19 -14.21
CA ILE A 14 -0.56 -2.28 -15.22
C ILE A 14 -1.79 -1.55 -14.64
N ALA A 15 -2.71 -2.27 -14.00
CA ALA A 15 -3.90 -1.67 -13.40
C ALA A 15 -3.57 -0.66 -12.29
N ALA A 16 -2.50 -0.90 -11.51
CA ALA A 16 -2.05 0.03 -10.48
C ALA A 16 -1.51 1.35 -11.05
N ARG A 17 -0.95 1.32 -12.27
CA ARG A 17 -0.40 2.47 -13.01
C ARG A 17 -1.48 3.27 -13.76
N THR A 18 -2.54 2.61 -14.25
CA THR A 18 -3.64 3.25 -14.99
C THR A 18 -4.80 3.62 -14.06
N LYS A 19 -5.80 2.74 -13.92
CA LYS A 19 -7.03 2.96 -13.14
C LYS A 19 -6.76 3.26 -11.66
N GLY A 20 -5.78 2.56 -11.08
CA GLY A 20 -5.36 2.77 -9.70
C GLY A 20 -4.72 4.13 -9.46
N ARG A 21 -4.09 4.74 -10.46
CA ARG A 21 -3.51 6.09 -10.33
C ARG A 21 -4.62 7.15 -10.36
N ALA A 22 -5.54 7.05 -11.32
CA ALA A 22 -6.65 8.00 -11.46
C ALA A 22 -7.52 8.06 -10.19
N THR A 23 -7.92 6.89 -9.67
CA THR A 23 -8.74 6.81 -8.45
C THR A 23 -8.02 7.37 -7.20
N ARG A 24 -6.69 7.22 -7.09
CA ARG A 24 -5.92 7.80 -5.99
C ARG A 24 -5.80 9.32 -6.11
N ALA A 25 -5.69 9.86 -7.33
CA ALA A 25 -5.64 11.30 -7.55
C ALA A 25 -6.93 11.98 -7.09
N VAL A 26 -8.10 11.42 -7.46
CA VAL A 26 -9.40 11.91 -6.99
C VAL A 26 -9.51 11.85 -5.47
N LYS A 27 -9.13 10.72 -4.84
CA LYS A 27 -9.18 10.59 -3.37
C LYS A 27 -8.27 11.58 -2.64
N LYS A 28 -7.10 11.91 -3.21
CA LYS A 28 -6.22 12.93 -2.65
C LYS A 28 -6.83 14.32 -2.70
N ALA A 29 -7.59 14.63 -3.75
CA ALA A 29 -8.24 15.94 -3.90
C ALA A 29 -9.47 16.08 -2.98
N VAL A 30 -10.23 15.01 -2.78
CA VAL A 30 -11.52 15.07 -2.05
C VAL A 30 -11.38 14.81 -0.55
N VAL A 31 -10.47 13.92 -0.12
CA VAL A 31 -10.40 13.49 1.29
C VAL A 31 -9.25 14.18 2.01
N PRO A 32 -9.53 15.06 2.99
CA PRO A 32 -8.49 15.69 3.78
C PRO A 32 -7.72 14.62 4.57
N GLY A 33 -6.39 14.65 4.48
CA GLY A 33 -5.52 13.68 5.14
C GLY A 33 -5.25 12.38 4.37
N TYR A 34 -5.87 12.15 3.21
CA TYR A 34 -5.60 10.94 2.41
C TYR A 34 -4.15 10.89 1.91
N GLY A 35 -3.41 9.84 2.32
CA GLY A 35 -2.02 9.64 1.92
C GLY A 35 -0.98 10.47 2.67
N ARG A 36 -1.37 11.22 3.72
CA ARG A 36 -0.40 11.88 4.62
C ARG A 36 0.35 10.84 5.46
N LYS A 37 1.66 11.06 5.65
CA LYS A 37 2.52 10.22 6.50
C LYS A 37 1.95 10.25 7.94
N GLY A 38 1.83 9.08 8.57
CA GLY A 38 1.32 8.96 9.94
C GLY A 38 -0.18 8.70 10.08
N MET A 39 -1.00 8.92 9.05
CA MET A 39 -2.47 8.72 9.17
C MET A 39 -2.90 7.28 9.47
N GLY A 40 -2.05 6.30 9.13
CA GLY A 40 -2.29 4.90 9.51
C GLY A 40 -2.23 4.68 11.02
N TRP A 41 -1.29 5.33 11.72
CA TRP A 41 -1.17 5.27 13.17
C TRP A 41 -2.29 6.02 13.88
N ALA A 42 -2.70 7.17 13.32
CA ALA A 42 -3.80 7.97 13.87
C ALA A 42 -5.16 7.25 13.75
N LYS A 43 -5.40 6.52 12.64
CA LYS A 43 -6.70 5.87 12.40
C LYS A 43 -6.78 4.44 12.92
N ASN A 44 -5.70 3.67 12.84
CA ASN A 44 -5.66 2.29 13.32
C ASN A 44 -4.22 1.84 13.65
N PRO A 45 -3.77 2.00 14.90
CA PRO A 45 -2.39 1.72 15.30
C PRO A 45 -2.06 0.22 15.28
N GLU A 46 -2.98 -0.67 15.63
CA GLU A 46 -2.75 -2.12 15.64
C GLU A 46 -2.44 -2.65 14.22
N LYS A 47 -3.25 -2.22 13.24
CA LYS A 47 -3.02 -2.57 11.83
C LYS A 47 -1.73 -1.96 11.30
N ALA A 48 -1.39 -0.74 11.73
CA ALA A 48 -0.15 -0.09 11.34
C ALA A 48 1.08 -0.87 11.84
N ALA A 49 1.07 -1.33 13.09
CA ALA A 49 2.15 -2.15 13.65
C ALA A 49 2.31 -3.49 12.90
N LYS A 50 1.21 -4.22 12.67
CA LYS A 50 1.23 -5.49 11.91
C LYS A 50 1.75 -5.31 10.48
N THR A 51 1.34 -4.22 9.81
CA THR A 51 1.78 -3.89 8.45
C THR A 51 3.27 -3.48 8.42
N ALA A 52 3.76 -2.78 9.44
CA ALA A 52 5.17 -2.42 9.57
C ALA A 52 6.06 -3.67 9.72
N VAL A 53 5.69 -4.62 10.58
CA VAL A 53 6.39 -5.89 10.72
C VAL A 53 6.36 -6.68 9.41
N HIS A 54 5.21 -6.72 8.72
CA HIS A 54 5.08 -7.41 7.44
C HIS A 54 5.98 -6.82 6.34
N HIS A 55 6.07 -5.49 6.23
CA HIS A 55 6.94 -4.83 5.25
C HIS A 55 8.43 -5.01 5.54
N ARG A 56 8.83 -5.11 6.83
CA ARG A 56 10.21 -5.39 7.21
C ARG A 56 10.62 -6.83 6.89
N THR A 57 9.69 -7.77 7.01
CA THR A 57 9.94 -9.21 6.85
C THR A 57 9.68 -9.73 5.43
N THR A 58 9.03 -8.96 4.55
CA THR A 58 8.70 -9.38 3.18
C THR A 58 9.59 -8.68 2.15
N ARG A 59 10.35 -9.45 1.34
CA ARG A 59 11.10 -8.93 0.18
C ARG A 59 10.27 -9.05 -1.12
N SER A 60 10.23 -7.99 -1.91
CA SER A 60 9.65 -7.95 -3.26
C SER A 60 10.73 -8.23 -4.30
N ILE A 61 10.47 -9.07 -5.31
CA ILE A 61 11.38 -9.28 -6.45
C ILE A 61 11.35 -8.07 -7.40
N PHE A 62 10.22 -7.39 -7.49
CA PHE A 62 10.02 -6.20 -8.31
C PHE A 62 9.96 -5.00 -7.36
N ARG A 63 11.13 -4.47 -7.00
CA ARG A 63 11.25 -3.12 -6.45
C ARG A 63 11.76 -2.21 -7.56
#